data_AF-A0A973BA50-F1
#
_entry.id   AF-A0A973BA50-F1
#
_cell.length_a   1.000
_cell.length_b   1.000
_cell.length_c   1.000
_cell.angle_alpha   90.00
_cell.angle_beta   90.00
_cell.angle_gamma   90.00
#
_symmetry.space_group_name_H-M   'P 1'
#
loop_
_entity.id
_entity.type
_entity.pdbx_description
1 polymer ?
#
loop_
_entity_poly.entity_id
_entity_poly.type
_entity_poly.pdbx_seq_one_letter_code
_entity_poly.pdbx_strand_id
1 'polypeptide(L)'
;MKQQLFVILVLGLLGNLAAQVSDQDEEVQVIVEDLVVQGSLAVGIDAPAAPSFGFDTFRLQENNLRIHFDDTSASASFPGNDWRISINDSTNGGDNYFAIEDATAGLIPFRVEAGAPLNALYVEAVGDIGIKTAEPFVDLHIVEGDTTL
;
A
#
# COMPACT_ATOMS: atom_id res chain seq x y z
N MET A 1 62.71 8.68 21.83
CA MET A 1 61.83 9.31 20.82
C MET A 1 61.33 8.34 19.74
N LYS A 2 62.17 7.53 19.07
CA LYS A 2 61.74 6.67 17.95
C LYS A 2 60.69 5.59 18.29
N GLN A 3 60.72 4.99 19.48
CA GLN A 3 59.73 3.98 19.88
C GLN A 3 58.36 4.57 20.27
N GLN A 4 58.32 5.73 20.93
CA GLN A 4 57.04 6.40 21.23
C GLN A 4 56.35 6.94 19.96
N LEU A 5 57.13 7.33 18.95
CA LEU A 5 56.59 7.74 17.66
C LEU A 5 55.96 6.57 16.88
N PHE A 6 56.50 5.36 17.04
CA PHE A 6 55.97 4.14 16.41
C PHE A 6 54.67 3.66 17.10
N VAL A 7 54.58 3.75 18.43
CA VAL A 7 53.37 3.40 19.19
C VAL A 7 52.21 4.35 18.85
N ILE A 8 52.47 5.65 18.71
CA ILE A 8 51.45 6.64 18.31
C ILE A 8 50.96 6.40 16.87
N LEU A 9 51.84 6.00 15.95
CA LEU A 9 51.47 5.68 14.57
C LEU A 9 50.60 4.41 14.47
N VAL A 10 50.91 3.38 15.27
CA VAL A 10 50.17 2.10 15.26
C VAL A 10 48.80 2.22 15.92
N LEU A 11 48.67 3.02 17.00
CA LEU A 11 47.37 3.32 17.64
C LEU A 11 46.48 4.20 16.75
N GLY A 12 47.06 5.15 16.00
CA GLY A 12 46.30 5.97 15.04
C GLY A 12 45.79 5.21 13.81
N LEU A 13 46.48 4.14 13.40
CA LEU A 13 46.08 3.32 12.25
C LEU A 13 45.00 2.28 12.61
N LEU A 14 45.03 1.72 13.83
CA LEU A 14 43.99 0.80 14.31
C LEU A 14 42.65 1.51 14.62
N GLY A 15 42.70 2.78 15.05
CA GLY A 15 41.49 3.58 15.29
C GLY A 15 40.66 3.86 14.03
N ASN A 16 41.32 4.00 12.88
CA ASN A 16 40.62 4.23 11.60
C ASN A 16 40.04 2.96 10.98
N LEU A 17 40.56 1.77 11.34
CA LEU A 17 40.02 0.50 10.83
C LEU A 17 38.71 0.09 11.53
N ALA A 18 38.50 0.53 12.78
CA ALA A 18 37.25 0.32 13.52
C ALA A 18 36.17 1.37 13.20
N ALA A 19 36.54 2.51 12.60
CA ALA A 19 35.61 3.59 12.24
C ALA A 19 34.92 3.39 10.88
N GLN A 20 35.23 2.31 10.16
CA GLN A 20 34.74 2.06 8.80
C GLN A 20 33.82 0.82 8.71
N VAL A 21 33.00 0.58 9.74
CA VAL A 21 31.88 -0.39 9.68
C VAL A 21 30.62 0.27 10.24
N SER A 22 30.21 1.35 9.59
CA SER A 22 28.88 1.94 9.72
C SER A 22 28.53 2.55 8.38
N ASP A 23 28.49 1.70 7.37
CA ASP A 23 27.77 2.02 6.14
C ASP A 23 26.29 1.85 6.48
N GLN A 24 25.66 2.96 6.88
CA GLN A 24 24.22 3.10 7.00
C GLN A 24 23.75 3.96 5.81
N ASP A 25 24.29 3.68 4.62
CA ASP A 25 23.62 4.16 3.41
C ASP A 25 22.27 3.45 3.36
N GLU A 26 21.21 4.22 3.54
CA GLU A 26 19.85 3.80 3.20
C GLU A 26 19.84 3.55 1.69
N GLU A 27 20.20 2.33 1.28
CA GLU A 27 20.30 1.95 -0.13
C GLU A 27 18.90 1.97 -0.75
N VAL A 28 18.51 3.13 -1.28
CA VAL A 28 17.30 3.27 -2.10
C VAL A 28 17.61 2.77 -3.50
N GLN A 29 16.94 1.71 -3.92
CA GLN A 29 16.99 1.26 -5.30
C GLN A 29 16.09 2.14 -6.18
N VAL A 30 16.70 2.90 -7.08
CA VAL A 30 15.99 3.68 -8.10
C VAL A 30 16.05 2.95 -9.44
N ILE A 31 14.91 2.58 -10.00
CA ILE A 31 14.79 2.07 -11.38
C ILE A 31 14.42 3.24 -12.28
N VAL A 32 15.35 3.68 -13.12
CA VAL A 32 15.21 4.88 -13.97
C VAL A 32 14.44 4.63 -15.28
N GLU A 33 14.14 3.37 -15.58
CA GLU A 33 13.37 2.91 -16.74
C GLU A 33 12.21 2.01 -16.29
N ASP A 34 11.61 1.27 -17.23
CA ASP A 34 10.51 0.35 -16.95
C ASP A 34 10.99 -0.87 -16.15
N LEU A 35 10.24 -1.25 -15.12
CA LEU A 35 10.42 -2.50 -14.39
C LEU A 35 9.41 -3.54 -14.90
N VAL A 36 9.89 -4.61 -15.54
CA VAL A 36 9.08 -5.76 -15.92
C VAL A 36 9.38 -6.93 -14.99
N VAL A 37 8.41 -7.28 -14.14
CA VAL A 37 8.49 -8.46 -13.25
C VAL A 37 7.82 -9.66 -13.92
N GLN A 38 8.60 -10.67 -14.30
CA GLN A 38 8.07 -11.97 -14.73
C GLN A 38 7.83 -12.84 -13.49
N GLY A 39 6.57 -13.16 -13.19
CA GLY A 39 6.16 -13.87 -11.98
C GLY A 39 5.30 -13.00 -11.08
N SER A 40 5.74 -12.80 -9.83
CA SER A 40 4.99 -12.05 -8.83
C SER A 40 5.87 -11.06 -8.07
N LEU A 41 5.26 -9.96 -7.61
CA LEU A 41 5.88 -8.90 -6.81
C LEU A 41 5.29 -8.89 -5.40
N ALA A 42 6.13 -8.91 -4.36
CA ALA A 42 5.73 -8.67 -2.98
C ALA A 42 6.30 -7.33 -2.50
N VAL A 43 5.47 -6.48 -1.89
CA VAL A 43 5.86 -5.14 -1.40
C VAL A 43 5.31 -4.92 0.00
N GLY A 44 6.08 -4.23 0.84
CA GLY A 44 5.72 -3.88 2.21
C GLY A 44 6.67 -4.50 3.23
N ILE A 45 6.71 -3.91 4.43
CA ILE A 45 7.67 -4.28 5.48
C ILE A 45 7.47 -5.71 6.00
N ASP A 46 6.25 -6.25 5.88
CA ASP A 46 5.91 -7.61 6.31
C ASP A 46 6.03 -8.64 5.15
N ALA A 47 6.57 -8.24 3.99
CA ALA A 47 6.87 -9.16 2.90
C ALA A 47 8.11 -10.03 3.27
N PRO A 48 7.98 -11.37 3.34
CA PRO A 48 9.09 -12.23 3.72
C PRO A 48 10.08 -12.41 2.56
N ALA A 49 11.30 -12.89 2.85
CA ALA A 49 12.33 -13.15 1.83
C ALA A 49 11.93 -14.23 0.79
N ALA A 50 11.03 -15.15 1.16
CA ALA A 50 10.49 -16.17 0.28
C ALA A 50 8.96 -16.22 0.40
N PRO A 51 8.24 -15.27 -0.22
CA PRO A 51 6.79 -15.20 -0.15
C PRO A 51 6.14 -16.33 -0.94
N SER A 52 5.03 -16.84 -0.41
CA SER A 52 4.14 -17.71 -1.17
C SER A 52 3.11 -16.84 -1.88
N PHE A 53 3.05 -16.94 -3.21
CA PHE A 53 2.18 -16.09 -4.02
C PHE A 53 0.82 -16.73 -4.36
N GLY A 54 0.72 -18.06 -4.37
CA GLY A 54 -0.50 -18.73 -4.82
C GLY A 54 -0.85 -18.28 -6.25
N PHE A 55 -2.02 -17.65 -6.41
CA PHE A 55 -2.47 -17.06 -7.68
C PHE A 55 -2.22 -15.55 -7.78
N ASP A 56 -1.70 -14.91 -6.73
CA ASP A 56 -1.46 -13.47 -6.72
C ASP A 56 -0.17 -13.13 -7.48
N THR A 57 -0.28 -12.21 -8.44
CA THR A 57 0.89 -11.63 -9.14
C THR A 57 1.43 -10.38 -8.45
N PHE A 58 0.64 -9.75 -7.56
CA PHE A 58 1.06 -8.62 -6.76
C PHE A 58 0.50 -8.74 -5.35
N ARG A 59 1.38 -8.73 -4.35
CA ARG A 59 1.01 -8.90 -2.95
C ARG A 59 1.58 -7.78 -2.11
N LEU A 60 0.70 -7.00 -1.50
CA LEU A 60 1.07 -5.96 -0.55
C LEU A 60 0.94 -6.52 0.88
N GLN A 61 1.99 -6.38 1.70
CA GLN A 61 2.08 -6.99 3.02
C GLN A 61 2.63 -5.99 4.05
N GLU A 62 1.73 -5.43 4.86
CA GLU A 62 2.04 -4.61 6.03
C GLU A 62 0.78 -4.48 6.91
N ASN A 63 0.93 -3.87 8.09
CA ASN A 63 -0.20 -3.58 8.99
C ASN A 63 -1.07 -2.39 8.54
N ASN A 64 -0.56 -1.50 7.68
CA ASN A 64 -1.22 -0.23 7.29
C ASN A 64 -1.21 0.00 5.76
N LEU A 65 -1.83 -0.90 5.01
CA LEU A 65 -1.75 -0.95 3.55
C LEU A 65 -2.41 0.21 2.81
N ARG A 66 -1.64 1.07 2.14
CA ARG A 66 -2.16 2.16 1.31
C ARG A 66 -1.53 2.16 -0.08
N ILE A 67 -2.34 2.38 -1.11
CA ILE A 67 -1.84 2.75 -2.45
C ILE A 67 -2.19 4.21 -2.66
N HIS A 68 -1.18 5.07 -2.67
CA HIS A 68 -1.36 6.52 -2.82
C HIS A 68 -1.15 6.92 -4.29
N PHE A 69 -2.10 7.68 -4.81
CA PHE A 69 -2.05 8.35 -6.10
C PHE A 69 -1.79 9.84 -5.81
N ASP A 70 -0.50 10.18 -5.75
CA ASP A 70 0.00 11.52 -5.47
C ASP A 70 0.14 12.30 -6.79
N ASP A 71 -0.78 13.23 -7.05
CA ASP A 71 -0.77 14.03 -8.27
C ASP A 71 0.15 15.24 -8.11
N THR A 72 1.33 15.16 -8.71
CA THR A 72 2.35 16.21 -8.64
C THR A 72 2.17 17.33 -9.68
N SER A 73 1.03 17.40 -10.38
CA SER A 73 0.78 18.38 -11.43
C SER A 73 0.79 19.81 -10.87
N ALA A 74 1.74 20.64 -11.31
CA ALA A 74 1.91 22.00 -10.80
C ALA A 74 1.13 23.09 -11.55
N SER A 75 0.53 22.76 -12.70
CA SER A 75 -0.28 23.72 -13.47
C SER A 75 -1.73 23.65 -13.06
N ALA A 76 -2.33 24.81 -12.78
CA ALA A 76 -3.76 24.93 -12.50
C ALA A 76 -4.68 24.51 -13.66
N SER A 77 -4.13 24.22 -14.84
CA SER A 77 -4.88 23.68 -15.98
C SER A 77 -5.09 22.16 -15.92
N PHE A 78 -4.35 21.45 -15.07
CA PHE A 78 -4.50 20.01 -14.88
C PHE A 78 -5.36 19.74 -13.63
N PRO A 79 -6.11 18.63 -13.61
CA PRO A 79 -6.56 18.05 -12.34
C PRO A 79 -5.35 17.85 -11.41
N GLY A 80 -5.60 17.88 -10.10
CA GLY A 80 -4.55 17.73 -9.08
C GLY A 80 -5.12 17.23 -7.76
N ASN A 81 -6.09 16.32 -7.83
CA ASN A 81 -6.67 15.71 -6.64
C ASN A 81 -5.96 14.39 -6.36
N ASP A 82 -5.51 14.22 -5.13
CA ASP A 82 -4.85 13.01 -4.68
C ASP A 82 -5.89 11.99 -4.24
N TRP A 83 -5.63 10.74 -4.59
CA TRP A 83 -6.50 9.62 -4.23
C TRP A 83 -5.72 8.56 -3.48
N ARG A 84 -6.42 7.75 -2.69
CA ARG A 84 -5.82 6.63 -1.99
C ARG A 84 -6.75 5.43 -1.97
N ILE A 85 -6.21 4.25 -2.22
CA ILE A 85 -6.85 2.99 -1.81
C ILE A 85 -6.36 2.69 -0.39
N SER A 86 -7.31 2.51 0.53
CA SER A 86 -7.03 2.24 1.94
C SER A 86 -7.70 0.95 2.40
N ILE A 87 -6.92 0.11 3.11
CA ILE A 87 -7.35 -1.19 3.60
C ILE A 87 -7.24 -1.25 5.12
N ASN A 88 -8.39 -1.35 5.82
CA ASN A 88 -8.54 -1.31 7.27
C ASN A 88 -8.05 -0.01 7.92
N ASP A 89 -8.50 0.26 9.15
CA ASP A 89 -7.98 1.35 9.98
C ASP A 89 -6.55 1.07 10.45
N SER A 90 -5.82 2.16 10.74
CA SER A 90 -4.49 2.09 11.34
C SER A 90 -4.48 2.04 12.86
N THR A 91 -5.63 2.30 13.50
CA THR A 91 -5.76 2.29 14.95
C THR A 91 -5.96 0.87 15.45
N ASN A 92 -5.30 0.50 16.55
CA ASN A 92 -5.51 -0.81 17.16
C ASN A 92 -6.98 -0.97 17.61
N GLY A 93 -7.65 -1.99 17.07
CA GLY A 93 -9.09 -2.21 17.29
C GLY A 93 -10.01 -1.33 16.45
N GLY A 94 -9.48 -0.65 15.41
CA GLY A 94 -10.28 0.09 14.43
C GLY A 94 -11.04 -0.81 13.46
N ASP A 95 -11.67 -0.18 12.48
CA ASP A 95 -12.56 -0.84 11.53
C ASP A 95 -11.79 -1.64 10.47
N ASN A 96 -12.44 -2.69 9.97
CA ASN A 96 -11.92 -3.48 8.85
C ASN A 96 -12.71 -3.12 7.58
N TYR A 97 -12.03 -2.68 6.52
CA TYR A 97 -12.69 -2.19 5.31
C TYR A 97 -11.76 -2.13 4.09
N PHE A 98 -12.37 -1.99 2.92
CA PHE A 98 -11.76 -1.47 1.70
C PHE A 98 -12.33 -0.08 1.41
N ALA A 99 -11.51 0.90 1.03
CA ALA A 99 -11.99 2.24 0.71
C ALA A 99 -11.23 2.92 -0.42
N ILE A 100 -11.92 3.82 -1.12
CA ILE A 100 -11.34 4.86 -1.96
C ILE A 100 -11.47 6.18 -1.21
N GLU A 101 -10.35 6.81 -0.93
CA GLU A 101 -10.24 8.05 -0.17
C GLU A 101 -9.81 9.19 -1.11
N ASP A 102 -10.49 10.32 -1.00
CA ASP A 102 -10.01 11.60 -1.47
C ASP A 102 -8.94 12.07 -0.47
N ALA A 103 -7.67 11.88 -0.82
CA ALA A 103 -6.56 12.14 0.07
C ALA A 103 -6.28 13.64 0.23
N THR A 104 -6.68 14.45 -0.74
CA THR A 104 -6.59 15.92 -0.66
C THR A 104 -7.62 16.46 0.34
N ALA A 105 -8.87 15.98 0.27
CA ALA A 105 -9.95 16.47 1.13
C ALA A 105 -10.07 15.71 2.47
N GLY A 106 -9.42 14.55 2.61
CA GLY A 106 -9.57 13.67 3.77
C GLY A 106 -10.96 13.04 3.86
N LEU A 107 -11.59 12.77 2.72
CA LEU A 107 -12.95 12.21 2.63
C LEU A 107 -12.91 10.78 2.09
N ILE A 108 -13.91 9.98 2.47
CA ILE A 108 -14.04 8.59 1.99
C ILE A 108 -15.35 8.46 1.20
N PRO A 109 -15.35 8.78 -0.10
CA PRO A 109 -16.56 8.69 -0.93
C PRO A 109 -17.02 7.25 -1.17
N PHE A 110 -16.13 6.24 -1.04
CA PHE A 110 -16.48 4.84 -1.18
C PHE A 110 -15.81 4.00 -0.10
N ARG A 111 -16.60 3.21 0.62
CA ARG A 111 -16.14 2.27 1.65
C ARG A 111 -17.00 1.01 1.63
N VAL A 112 -16.34 -0.14 1.72
CA VAL A 112 -16.97 -1.45 1.91
C VAL A 112 -16.38 -2.06 3.18
N GLU A 113 -17.22 -2.22 4.21
CA GLU A 113 -16.80 -2.82 5.47
C GLU A 113 -16.63 -4.33 5.34
N ALA A 114 -15.70 -4.87 6.11
CA ALA A 114 -15.50 -6.31 6.18
C ALA A 114 -16.78 -6.98 6.68
N GLY A 115 -17.19 -8.04 5.98
CA GLY A 115 -18.44 -8.74 6.27
C GLY A 115 -19.66 -8.23 5.50
N ALA A 116 -19.51 -7.23 4.63
CA ALA A 116 -20.56 -6.89 3.66
C ALA A 116 -21.00 -8.15 2.89
N PRO A 117 -22.32 -8.42 2.77
CA PRO A 117 -22.81 -9.65 2.16
C PRO A 117 -22.57 -9.69 0.65
N LEU A 118 -22.68 -10.88 0.06
CA LEU A 118 -22.64 -11.04 -1.39
C LEU A 118 -23.64 -10.11 -2.07
N ASN A 119 -23.19 -9.47 -3.16
CA ASN A 119 -23.99 -8.55 -3.96
C ASN A 119 -24.56 -7.36 -3.15
N ALA A 120 -23.88 -6.91 -2.10
CA ALA A 120 -24.27 -5.70 -1.36
C ALA A 120 -24.46 -4.50 -2.30
N LEU A 121 -23.56 -4.36 -3.28
CA LEU A 121 -23.70 -3.54 -4.47
C LEU A 121 -23.13 -4.35 -5.65
N TYR A 122 -23.93 -4.54 -6.69
CA TYR A 122 -23.58 -5.29 -7.89
C TYR A 122 -23.93 -4.45 -9.11
N VAL A 123 -23.07 -4.47 -10.13
CA VAL A 123 -23.36 -3.88 -11.43
C VAL A 123 -23.24 -5.01 -12.44
N GLU A 124 -24.34 -5.34 -13.12
CA GLU A 124 -24.36 -6.46 -14.05
C GLU A 124 -23.81 -6.09 -15.43
N ALA A 125 -23.63 -7.09 -16.29
CA ALA A 125 -22.96 -6.93 -17.58
C ALA A 125 -23.68 -5.97 -18.55
N VAL A 126 -25.00 -5.79 -18.42
CA VAL A 126 -25.77 -4.83 -19.24
C VAL A 126 -25.89 -3.44 -18.61
N GLY A 127 -25.35 -3.26 -17.39
CA GLY A 127 -25.23 -1.97 -16.71
C GLY A 127 -26.20 -1.75 -15.56
N ASP A 128 -27.16 -2.65 -15.33
CA ASP A 128 -28.13 -2.52 -14.25
C ASP A 128 -27.47 -2.71 -12.87
N ILE A 129 -27.98 -2.01 -11.87
CA ILE A 129 -27.44 -2.01 -10.51
C ILE A 129 -28.32 -2.87 -9.60
N GLY A 130 -27.72 -3.88 -8.98
CA GLY A 130 -28.34 -4.71 -7.95
C GLY A 130 -27.87 -4.32 -6.54
N ILE A 131 -28.80 -4.17 -5.61
CA ILE A 131 -28.53 -4.14 -4.16
C ILE A 131 -29.11 -5.40 -3.55
N LYS A 132 -28.26 -6.21 -2.92
CA LYS A 132 -28.57 -7.55 -2.38
C LYS A 132 -29.04 -8.55 -3.45
N THR A 133 -28.76 -8.30 -4.72
CA THR A 133 -29.06 -9.20 -5.85
C THR A 133 -27.99 -9.09 -6.92
N ALA A 134 -27.66 -10.21 -7.57
CA ALA A 134 -26.84 -10.23 -8.79
C ALA A 134 -27.69 -10.23 -10.07
N GLU A 135 -29.02 -10.36 -9.93
CA GLU A 135 -29.98 -10.43 -11.03
C GLU A 135 -30.96 -9.24 -10.91
N PRO A 136 -30.53 -8.02 -11.26
CA PRO A 136 -31.45 -6.90 -11.37
C PRO A 136 -32.46 -7.14 -12.51
N PHE A 137 -33.73 -6.76 -12.31
CA PHE A 137 -34.77 -6.84 -13.35
C PHE A 137 -35.09 -5.48 -13.99
N VAL A 138 -34.49 -4.43 -13.45
CA VAL A 138 -34.65 -3.02 -13.81
C VAL A 138 -33.31 -2.32 -13.54
N ASP A 139 -33.09 -1.17 -14.16
CA ASP A 139 -31.85 -0.39 -14.09
C ASP A 139 -31.27 -0.23 -12.67
N LEU A 140 -32.15 -0.12 -11.66
CA LEU A 140 -31.79 -0.18 -10.24
C LEU A 140 -32.76 -1.09 -9.48
N HIS A 141 -32.29 -2.28 -9.10
CA HIS A 141 -33.08 -3.29 -8.38
C HIS A 141 -32.53 -3.51 -6.96
N ILE A 142 -33.38 -3.27 -5.97
CA ILE A 142 -33.06 -3.50 -4.56
C ILE A 142 -33.90 -4.68 -4.06
N VAL A 143 -33.25 -5.75 -3.61
CA VAL A 143 -33.92 -6.87 -2.95
C VAL A 143 -33.83 -6.68 -1.45
N GLU A 144 -34.92 -6.30 -0.83
CA GLU A 144 -35.01 -6.27 0.62
C GLU A 144 -35.56 -7.59 1.16
N GLY A 145 -34.83 -8.21 2.08
CA GLY A 145 -35.42 -9.12 3.04
C GLY A 145 -35.80 -8.30 4.26
N ASP A 146 -37.05 -7.86 4.35
CA ASP A 146 -37.58 -7.39 5.63
C ASP A 146 -37.72 -8.61 6.55
N THR A 147 -36.76 -8.75 7.45
CA THR A 147 -37.04 -9.40 8.72
C THR A 147 -36.44 -8.55 9.82
N THR A 148 -37.08 -7.42 10.15
CA THR A 148 -37.55 -7.06 11.52
C THR A 148 -37.77 -5.55 11.72
N LEU A 149 -38.98 -5.22 12.21
CA LEU A 149 -39.24 -4.20 13.25
C LEU A 149 -38.40 -4.45 14.52
#